data_AF-A0A518FN32-F1
#
_entry.id   AF-A0A518FN32-F1
#
_cell.length_a   1.000
_cell.length_b   1.000
_cell.length_c   1.000
_cell.angle_alpha   90.00
_cell.angle_beta   90.00
_cell.angle_gamma   90.00
#
_symmetry.space_group_name_H-M   'P 1'
#
loop_
_entity.id
_entity.type
_entity.pdbx_description
1 polymer ?
#
loop_
_entity_poly.entity_id
_entity_poly.type
_entity_poly.pdbx_seq_one_letter_code
_entity_poly.pdbx_strand_id
1 'polypeptide(L)'
;MTKRLPFVFVSSTNADLRDYREALKEHLLKNHIFADTQDTLDPSNPTIKDSIRRSILQADAVICLIGTHFGTAPPSSPERSFTQIEYDVAVELNKPLYIFVTAEDWESDSDSGQAERDRELQLAHREAILEDEHYRREFTSISELLLQVSQITNSIHSECSTSPPPTSDLDLLPGLRELPELDPKAPLEETLERLLTVAITPLISWLARPAPIPMKTPREINGISTGFWGGRPTHGELVVISGTLSEFAPLFSGPPYSKRDYHQRYREGINPEDKDEHKSIINAKLGFSAGQMVWRLNLEWFDYIYAGVYRGIVRNAVPVYIRKGTYLQQVAPKLDQFKSHSIESKITARLISIPSYRTSLKALGMNIRDLATLKIEEGFALFVDSEEYPETSITSLGEPHYLDGDIWVAIRDENRGKCGGLIENMPGVNLSDATDFRTHRNLLQKKLAKDYPGYEIIYQYDQIDRLNAIQSDTLSTLKIVMNLAEINDLL
;
A
#
# COMPACT_ATOMS: atom_id res chain seq x y z
N MET A 1 10.20 24.69 -0.15
CA MET A 1 11.01 23.49 0.13
C MET A 1 10.03 22.42 0.58
N THR A 2 9.69 21.49 -0.30
CA THR A 2 8.87 20.32 0.04
C THR A 2 9.70 19.36 0.87
N LYS A 3 9.16 18.97 2.03
CA LYS A 3 9.76 17.98 2.92
C LYS A 3 9.23 16.62 2.49
N ARG A 4 10.10 15.75 1.96
CA ARG A 4 9.82 14.31 1.83
C ARG A 4 9.29 13.79 3.19
N LEU A 5 8.37 12.82 3.17
CA LEU A 5 7.96 12.17 4.41
C LEU A 5 9.15 11.37 4.97
N PRO A 6 9.51 11.53 6.25
CA PRO A 6 10.59 10.76 6.84
C PRO A 6 10.29 9.27 6.83
N PHE A 7 11.31 8.49 6.49
CA PHE A 7 11.29 7.03 6.53
C PHE A 7 12.12 6.55 7.72
N VAL A 8 11.52 5.78 8.62
CA VAL A 8 12.16 5.26 9.83
C VAL A 8 12.17 3.75 9.80
N PHE A 9 13.31 3.16 10.14
CA PHE A 9 13.40 1.72 10.38
C PHE A 9 13.10 1.44 11.85
N VAL A 10 12.12 0.57 12.13
CA VAL A 10 11.74 0.19 13.50
C VAL A 10 12.25 -1.22 13.79
N SER A 11 13.24 -1.30 14.67
CA SER A 11 13.84 -2.54 15.16
C SER A 11 13.23 -2.92 16.50
N SER A 12 12.76 -4.16 16.65
CA SER A 12 12.31 -4.71 17.93
C SER A 12 12.10 -6.22 17.87
N THR A 13 12.03 -6.86 19.03
CA THR A 13 11.73 -8.28 19.16
C THR A 13 10.24 -8.56 19.07
N ASN A 14 9.88 -9.68 18.45
CA ASN A 14 8.48 -10.06 18.21
C ASN A 14 7.80 -10.70 19.43
N ALA A 15 8.58 -11.36 20.29
CA ALA A 15 8.03 -12.17 21.38
C ALA A 15 7.40 -11.33 22.50
N ASP A 16 7.92 -10.13 22.74
CA ASP A 16 7.62 -9.30 23.90
C ASP A 16 7.18 -7.88 23.55
N LEU A 17 7.59 -7.36 22.39
CA LEU A 17 7.32 -5.98 21.98
C LEU A 17 6.42 -5.85 20.75
N ARG A 18 5.70 -6.91 20.36
CA ARG A 18 4.78 -6.87 19.20
C ARG A 18 3.75 -5.74 19.31
N ASP A 19 3.04 -5.67 20.43
CA ASP A 19 1.96 -4.69 20.60
C ASP A 19 2.49 -3.25 20.69
N TYR A 20 3.65 -3.09 21.33
CA TYR A 20 4.38 -1.82 21.38
C TYR A 20 4.81 -1.36 19.99
N ARG A 21 5.29 -2.27 19.15
CA ARG A 21 5.71 -1.99 17.78
C ARG A 21 4.53 -1.60 16.90
N GLU A 22 3.42 -2.33 16.96
CA GLU A 22 2.24 -1.98 16.15
C GLU A 22 1.64 -0.63 16.57
N ALA A 23 1.53 -0.38 17.88
CA ALA A 23 1.12 0.93 18.39
C ALA A 23 2.08 2.05 17.93
N LEU A 24 3.39 1.79 17.92
CA LEU A 24 4.40 2.73 17.44
C LEU A 24 4.24 3.02 15.95
N LYS A 25 4.06 1.99 15.11
CA LYS A 25 3.87 2.15 13.65
C LYS A 25 2.66 3.01 13.35
N GLU A 26 1.53 2.74 14.00
CA GLU A 26 0.33 3.56 13.86
C GLU A 26 0.58 5.01 14.28
N HIS A 27 1.28 5.21 15.40
CA HIS A 27 1.59 6.53 15.92
C HIS A 27 2.52 7.32 14.99
N LEU A 28 3.57 6.70 14.47
CA LEU A 28 4.48 7.32 13.49
C LEU A 28 3.72 7.69 12.21
N LEU A 29 2.86 6.79 11.72
CA LEU A 29 2.05 7.03 10.53
C LEU A 29 1.09 8.22 10.72
N LYS A 30 0.43 8.33 11.89
CA LYS A 30 -0.40 9.49 12.26
C LYS A 30 0.37 10.80 12.26
N ASN A 31 1.68 10.75 12.49
CA ASN A 31 2.58 11.91 12.49
C ASN A 31 3.31 12.11 11.14
N HIS A 32 2.80 11.50 10.08
CA HIS A 32 3.36 11.56 8.72
C HIS A 32 4.82 11.06 8.64
N ILE A 33 5.16 10.05 9.44
CA ILE A 33 6.43 9.34 9.39
C ILE A 33 6.14 7.90 9.00
N PHE A 34 6.81 7.41 7.95
CA PHE A 34 6.66 6.02 7.56
C PHE A 34 7.60 5.13 8.37
N ALA A 35 7.10 3.99 8.85
CA ALA A 35 7.87 3.01 9.59
C ALA A 35 7.92 1.68 8.83
N ASP A 36 9.11 1.13 8.62
CA ASP A 36 9.31 -0.24 8.13
C ASP A 36 9.82 -1.16 9.23
N THR A 37 9.51 -2.44 9.13
CA THR A 37 9.82 -3.46 10.14
C THR A 37 10.31 -4.75 9.49
N GLN A 38 11.09 -5.53 10.23
CA GLN A 38 11.73 -6.76 9.74
C GLN A 38 10.75 -7.91 9.36
N ASP A 39 9.46 -7.82 9.68
CA ASP A 39 8.47 -8.92 9.56
C ASP A 39 8.31 -9.49 8.13
N THR A 40 8.95 -8.90 7.13
CA THR A 40 8.98 -9.35 5.73
C THR A 40 10.22 -10.16 5.32
N LEU A 41 11.19 -10.43 6.21
CA LEU A 41 12.46 -11.09 5.87
C LEU A 41 12.52 -12.56 6.31
N ASP A 42 12.95 -13.45 5.41
CA ASP A 42 13.15 -14.88 5.70
C ASP A 42 14.44 -15.11 6.54
N PRO A 43 14.35 -15.59 7.80
CA PRO A 43 15.50 -15.82 8.67
C PRO A 43 16.53 -16.83 8.14
N SER A 44 16.13 -17.68 7.19
CA SER A 44 16.99 -18.70 6.58
C SER A 44 17.84 -18.17 5.43
N ASN A 45 17.63 -16.91 5.02
CA ASN A 45 18.31 -16.32 3.88
C ASN A 45 19.78 -15.96 4.21
N PRO A 46 20.77 -16.53 3.50
CA PRO A 46 22.19 -16.25 3.75
C PRO A 46 22.62 -14.79 3.47
N THR A 47 21.78 -13.99 2.79
CA THR A 47 22.02 -12.57 2.49
C THR A 47 21.24 -11.61 3.41
N ILE A 48 20.62 -12.12 4.47
CA ILE A 48 19.75 -11.33 5.37
C ILE A 48 20.46 -10.10 5.98
N LYS A 49 21.76 -10.20 6.32
CA LYS A 49 22.55 -9.05 6.80
C LYS A 49 22.67 -7.95 5.74
N ASP A 50 22.85 -8.30 4.46
CA ASP A 50 22.89 -7.33 3.37
C ASP A 50 21.52 -6.70 3.10
N SER A 51 20.43 -7.44 3.31
CA SER A 51 19.07 -6.91 3.23
C SER A 51 18.77 -5.93 4.36
N ILE A 52 19.08 -6.30 5.62
CA ILE A 52 18.96 -5.42 6.79
C ILE A 52 19.77 -4.14 6.58
N ARG A 53 21.03 -4.26 6.17
CA ARG A 53 21.90 -3.11 5.89
C ARG A 53 21.33 -2.19 4.82
N ARG A 54 20.76 -2.74 3.74
CA ARG A 54 20.13 -1.94 2.69
C ARG A 54 18.89 -1.20 3.20
N SER A 55 18.04 -1.85 4.00
CA SER A 55 16.86 -1.20 4.58
C SER A 55 17.24 -0.06 5.52
N ILE A 56 18.18 -0.28 6.44
CA ILE A 56 18.67 0.75 7.37
C ILE A 56 19.36 1.89 6.61
N LEU A 57 20.13 1.58 5.56
CA LEU A 57 20.78 2.60 4.73
C LEU A 57 19.77 3.56 4.09
N GLN A 58 18.55 3.11 3.80
CA GLN A 58 17.49 3.93 3.21
C GLN A 58 16.72 4.76 4.24
N ALA A 59 16.75 4.36 5.51
CA ALA A 59 16.11 5.04 6.62
C ALA A 59 16.73 6.42 6.88
N ASP A 60 15.88 7.41 7.12
CA ASP A 60 16.26 8.74 7.59
C ASP A 60 16.66 8.68 9.07
N ALA A 61 16.02 7.80 9.84
CA ALA A 61 16.38 7.46 11.22
C ALA A 61 16.05 6.00 11.56
N VAL A 62 16.58 5.52 12.68
CA VAL A 62 16.29 4.19 13.23
C VAL A 62 15.71 4.35 14.63
N ILE A 63 14.60 3.67 14.89
CA ILE A 63 14.04 3.51 16.24
C ILE A 63 14.27 2.07 16.67
N CYS A 64 15.00 1.86 17.76
CA CYS A 64 15.22 0.55 18.37
C CYS A 64 14.41 0.44 19.65
N LEU A 65 13.48 -0.52 19.70
CA LEU A 65 12.82 -0.92 20.94
C LEU A 65 13.50 -2.16 21.50
N ILE A 66 13.96 -2.08 22.75
CA ILE A 66 14.80 -3.09 23.38
C ILE A 66 14.08 -3.65 24.59
N GLY A 67 13.58 -4.87 24.42
CA GLY A 67 12.90 -5.64 25.46
C GLY A 67 13.86 -6.54 26.21
N THR A 68 13.30 -7.47 26.98
CA THR A 68 14.04 -8.47 27.76
C THR A 68 14.35 -9.73 26.97
N HIS A 69 13.74 -9.89 25.78
CA HIS A 69 13.95 -11.06 24.94
C HIS A 69 15.08 -10.86 23.93
N PHE A 70 15.80 -11.94 23.65
CA PHE A 70 16.87 -11.92 22.65
C PHE A 70 16.31 -11.91 21.22
N GLY A 71 15.23 -12.66 20.99
CA GLY A 71 14.66 -12.88 19.66
C GLY A 71 15.41 -13.95 18.86
N THR A 72 15.35 -13.85 17.54
CA THR A 72 15.96 -14.83 16.62
C THR A 72 17.35 -14.36 16.19
N ALA A 73 18.31 -15.28 16.13
CA ALA A 73 19.66 -15.04 15.57
C ALA A 73 19.86 -15.79 14.25
N PRO A 74 20.66 -15.24 13.32
CA PRO A 74 21.03 -15.95 12.10
C PRO A 74 21.96 -17.14 12.45
N PRO A 75 21.85 -18.28 11.72
CA PRO A 75 22.71 -19.43 11.96
C PRO A 75 24.21 -19.14 11.84
N SER A 76 24.58 -18.12 11.05
CA SER A 76 25.97 -17.70 10.85
C SER A 76 26.57 -16.87 11.98
N SER A 77 25.74 -16.35 12.90
CA SER A 77 26.15 -15.49 14.01
C SER A 77 25.16 -15.68 15.17
N PRO A 78 25.12 -16.88 15.78
CA PRO A 78 24.14 -17.23 16.82
C PRO A 78 24.31 -16.42 18.11
N GLU A 79 25.42 -15.72 18.28
CA GLU A 79 25.71 -14.81 19.39
C GLU A 79 25.07 -13.43 19.28
N ARG A 80 24.46 -13.08 18.13
CA ARG A 80 23.78 -11.80 17.92
C ARG A 80 22.41 -12.00 17.31
N SER A 81 21.37 -11.46 17.94
CA SER A 81 20.03 -11.49 17.36
C SER A 81 19.89 -10.52 16.19
N PHE A 82 18.85 -10.68 15.38
CA PHE A 82 18.58 -9.74 14.27
C PHE A 82 18.41 -8.31 14.76
N THR A 83 17.68 -8.08 15.86
CA THR A 83 17.49 -6.76 16.47
C THR A 83 18.82 -6.15 16.91
N GLN A 84 19.73 -6.97 17.46
CA GLN A 84 21.08 -6.51 17.84
C GLN A 84 21.94 -6.19 16.61
N ILE A 85 21.84 -6.99 15.54
CA ILE A 85 22.52 -6.73 14.27
C ILE A 85 21.99 -5.43 13.64
N GLU A 86 20.69 -5.19 13.68
CA GLU A 86 20.06 -3.95 13.19
C GLU A 86 20.60 -2.71 13.94
N TYR A 87 20.72 -2.81 15.27
CA TYR A 87 21.38 -1.79 16.08
C TYR A 87 22.83 -1.56 15.64
N ASP A 88 23.63 -2.62 15.57
CA ASP A 88 25.06 -2.53 15.22
C ASP A 88 25.23 -1.88 13.82
N VAL A 89 24.36 -2.23 12.87
CA VAL A 89 24.36 -1.68 11.51
C VAL A 89 23.94 -0.21 11.49
N ALA A 90 22.95 0.19 12.29
CA ALA A 90 22.53 1.59 12.39
C ALA A 90 23.67 2.48 12.93
N VAL A 91 24.39 1.98 13.94
CA VAL A 91 25.60 2.62 14.48
C VAL A 91 26.70 2.69 13.42
N GLU A 92 26.99 1.59 12.72
CA GLU A 92 28.02 1.55 11.67
C GLU A 92 27.73 2.52 10.53
N LEU A 93 26.46 2.66 10.15
CA LEU A 93 26.00 3.58 9.10
C LEU A 93 25.84 5.03 9.60
N ASN A 94 26.11 5.29 10.88
CA ASN A 94 25.99 6.58 11.53
C ASN A 94 24.60 7.21 11.30
N LYS A 95 23.55 6.39 11.41
CA LYS A 95 22.16 6.84 11.28
C LYS A 95 21.71 7.53 12.57
N PRO A 96 20.84 8.55 12.48
CA PRO A 96 20.14 9.03 13.66
C PRO A 96 19.42 7.86 14.34
N LEU A 97 19.79 7.58 15.58
CA LEU A 97 19.40 6.38 16.30
C LEU A 97 18.69 6.78 17.59
N TYR A 98 17.44 6.33 17.74
CA TYR A 98 16.58 6.59 18.88
C TYR A 98 16.32 5.27 19.60
N ILE A 99 16.80 5.16 20.84
CA ILE A 99 16.77 3.91 21.59
C ILE A 99 15.74 4.02 22.71
N PHE A 100 14.80 3.09 22.73
CA PHE A 100 13.81 2.93 23.78
C PHE A 100 13.99 1.58 24.44
N VAL A 101 14.28 1.57 25.73
CA VAL A 101 14.55 0.34 26.50
C VAL A 101 13.42 0.13 27.50
N THR A 102 12.96 -1.10 27.67
CA THR A 102 12.01 -1.41 28.75
C THR A 102 12.67 -1.17 30.11
N ALA A 103 11.96 -0.56 31.05
CA ALA A 103 12.46 -0.35 32.41
C ALA A 103 12.65 -1.67 33.18
N GLU A 104 13.38 -1.66 34.30
CA GLU A 104 13.62 -2.86 35.12
C GLU A 104 12.33 -3.47 35.71
N ASP A 105 11.33 -2.63 35.99
CA ASP A 105 10.02 -3.03 36.54
C ASP A 105 8.99 -3.33 35.45
N TRP A 106 9.41 -3.38 34.17
CA TRP A 106 8.54 -3.74 33.06
C TRP A 106 8.24 -5.23 33.04
N GLU A 107 6.95 -5.59 33.10
CA GLU A 107 6.48 -6.96 33.00
C GLU A 107 6.09 -7.29 31.54
N SER A 108 6.62 -8.40 31.02
CA SER A 108 6.23 -8.93 29.71
C SER A 108 5.02 -9.84 29.87
N ASP A 109 4.00 -9.66 29.01
CA ASP A 109 2.85 -10.57 28.95
C ASP A 109 3.21 -11.94 28.33
N SER A 110 4.43 -12.11 27.81
CA SER A 110 4.88 -13.33 27.15
C SER A 110 5.81 -14.19 28.02
N ASP A 111 5.36 -15.41 28.33
CA ASP A 111 6.18 -16.47 28.95
C ASP A 111 6.87 -17.29 27.85
N SER A 112 7.98 -16.77 27.32
CA SER A 112 8.54 -17.27 26.05
C SER A 112 9.45 -18.50 26.16
N GLY A 113 9.74 -19.03 27.35
CA GLY A 113 10.60 -20.21 27.49
C GLY A 113 12.02 -20.05 26.88
N GLN A 114 12.52 -18.81 26.76
CA GLN A 114 13.83 -18.49 26.20
C GLN A 114 14.97 -19.25 26.91
N ALA A 115 15.96 -19.73 26.14
CA ALA A 115 17.13 -20.40 26.67
C ALA A 115 18.01 -19.47 27.51
N GLU A 116 18.67 -20.01 28.54
CA GLU A 116 19.49 -19.21 29.46
C GLU A 116 20.60 -18.45 28.75
N ARG A 117 21.26 -19.09 27.77
CA ARG A 117 22.27 -18.45 26.91
C ARG A 117 21.76 -17.16 26.27
N ASP A 118 20.56 -17.19 25.72
CA ASP A 118 19.99 -16.06 25.00
C ASP A 118 19.63 -14.93 25.99
N ARG A 119 19.24 -15.29 27.23
CA ARG A 119 18.98 -14.31 28.29
C ARG A 119 20.25 -13.58 28.69
N GLU A 120 21.36 -14.32 28.87
CA GLU A 120 22.67 -13.74 29.15
C GLU A 120 23.12 -12.80 28.02
N LEU A 121 22.97 -13.20 26.75
CA LEU A 121 23.33 -12.36 25.60
C LEU A 121 22.47 -11.10 25.50
N GLN A 122 21.17 -11.20 25.77
CA GLN A 122 20.28 -10.04 25.77
C GLN A 122 20.56 -9.11 26.94
N LEU A 123 20.82 -9.64 28.13
CA LEU A 123 21.19 -8.86 29.30
C LEU A 123 22.48 -8.07 29.03
N ALA A 124 23.51 -8.72 28.51
CA ALA A 124 24.77 -8.07 28.15
C ALA A 124 24.58 -6.96 27.11
N HIS A 125 23.69 -7.15 26.14
CA HIS A 125 23.35 -6.11 25.16
C HIS A 125 22.62 -4.92 25.79
N ARG A 126 21.66 -5.19 26.69
CA ARG A 126 20.94 -4.15 27.44
C ARG A 126 21.89 -3.36 28.32
N GLU A 127 22.78 -4.02 29.07
CA GLU A 127 23.80 -3.38 29.90
C GLU A 127 24.71 -2.48 29.06
N ALA A 128 25.21 -2.97 27.93
CA ALA A 128 26.05 -2.18 27.03
C ALA A 128 25.35 -0.91 26.50
N ILE A 129 24.05 -0.98 26.24
CA ILE A 129 23.25 0.18 25.78
C ILE A 129 22.94 1.14 26.93
N LEU A 130 22.73 0.63 28.14
CA LEU A 130 22.54 1.43 29.35
C LEU A 130 23.83 2.09 29.84
N GLU A 131 25.00 1.69 29.33
CA GLU A 131 26.26 2.39 29.56
C GLU A 131 26.50 3.53 28.55
N ASP A 132 25.89 3.50 27.36
CA ASP A 132 26.01 4.56 26.36
C ASP A 132 25.00 5.70 26.62
N GLU A 133 25.47 6.94 26.70
CA GLU A 133 24.64 8.13 27.00
C GLU A 133 23.87 8.66 25.78
N HIS A 134 24.12 8.16 24.56
CA HIS A 134 23.49 8.72 23.36
C HIS A 134 22.06 8.22 23.14
N TYR A 135 21.09 9.14 23.30
CA TYR A 135 19.67 9.02 22.90
C TYR A 135 18.92 7.77 23.40
N ARG A 136 19.13 7.40 24.66
CA ARG A 136 18.33 6.37 25.35
C ARG A 136 17.15 6.96 26.13
N ARG A 137 16.03 6.26 26.14
CA ARG A 137 14.89 6.52 27.03
C ARG A 137 14.29 5.21 27.51
N GLU A 138 13.85 5.18 28.76
CA GLU A 138 13.19 4.02 29.33
C GLU A 138 11.67 4.15 29.20
N PHE A 139 10.95 3.03 29.09
CA PHE A 139 9.49 3.01 29.12
C PHE A 139 8.94 1.79 29.86
N THR A 140 7.77 1.96 30.47
CA THR A 140 7.01 0.91 31.15
C THR A 140 5.70 0.57 30.44
N SER A 141 5.21 1.46 29.57
CA SER A 141 3.90 1.31 28.92
C SER A 141 3.89 1.85 27.49
N ILE A 142 2.91 1.39 26.69
CA ILE A 142 2.71 1.89 25.33
C ILE A 142 2.48 3.40 25.34
N SER A 143 1.63 3.90 26.25
CA SER A 143 1.33 5.34 26.34
C SER A 143 2.57 6.18 26.61
N GLU A 144 3.47 5.69 27.46
CA GLU A 144 4.75 6.34 27.74
C GLU A 144 5.67 6.33 26.51
N LEU A 145 5.83 5.19 25.86
CA LEU A 145 6.59 5.06 24.61
C LEU A 145 6.09 6.08 23.56
N LEU A 146 4.79 6.13 23.30
CA LEU A 146 4.22 7.01 22.29
C LEU A 146 4.38 8.51 22.65
N LEU A 147 4.26 8.85 23.93
CA LEU A 147 4.51 10.22 24.40
C LEU A 147 5.96 10.63 24.12
N GLN A 148 6.91 9.75 24.44
CA GLN A 148 8.32 10.02 24.21
C GLN A 148 8.65 10.09 22.71
N VAL A 149 8.07 9.22 21.88
CA VAL A 149 8.23 9.25 20.41
C VAL A 149 7.68 10.55 19.81
N SER A 150 6.57 11.06 20.36
CA SER A 150 6.01 12.36 19.94
C SER A 150 6.98 13.52 20.12
N GLN A 151 7.88 13.45 21.11
CA GLN A 151 8.87 14.49 21.38
C GLN A 151 10.02 14.50 20.37
N ILE A 152 10.29 13.38 19.70
CA ILE A 152 11.37 13.25 18.70
C ILE A 152 10.87 13.39 17.25
N THR A 153 9.56 13.41 17.04
CA THR A 153 8.93 13.52 15.71
C THR A 153 9.46 14.71 14.90
N ASN A 154 9.65 15.87 15.54
CA ASN A 154 10.20 17.06 14.87
C ASN A 154 11.67 16.88 14.45
N SER A 155 12.46 16.18 15.27
CA SER A 155 13.87 15.86 14.96
C SER A 155 13.94 14.92 13.76
N ILE A 156 13.13 13.87 13.72
CA ILE A 156 13.02 12.95 12.58
C ILE A 156 12.63 13.72 11.30
N HIS A 157 11.64 14.62 11.41
CA HIS A 157 11.26 15.49 10.29
C HIS A 157 12.43 16.38 9.83
N SER A 158 13.29 16.84 10.73
CA SER A 158 14.45 17.67 10.38
C SER A 158 15.57 16.87 9.70
N GLU A 159 15.82 15.64 10.14
CA GLU A 159 16.84 14.74 9.58
C GLU A 159 16.57 14.40 8.12
N CYS A 160 15.30 14.17 7.79
CA CYS A 160 14.83 13.96 6.42
C CYS A 160 15.16 15.11 5.46
N SER A 161 15.38 16.34 5.96
CA SER A 161 15.79 17.48 5.12
C SER A 161 17.28 17.50 4.80
N THR A 162 18.08 16.66 5.46
CA THR A 162 19.55 16.67 5.40
C THR A 162 20.14 15.41 4.75
N SER A 163 19.38 14.30 4.71
CA SER A 163 19.79 13.06 4.06
C SER A 163 19.62 13.15 2.53
N PRO A 164 20.64 12.77 1.73
CA PRO A 164 20.46 12.62 0.29
C PRO A 164 19.55 11.40 0.02
N PRO A 165 18.55 11.52 -0.86
CA PRO A 165 17.63 10.43 -1.13
C PRO A 165 18.28 9.31 -1.97
N PRO A 166 17.78 8.06 -1.90
CA PRO A 166 18.42 6.91 -2.52
C PRO A 166 18.54 7.03 -4.04
N THR A 167 19.65 6.53 -4.61
CA THR A 167 20.08 6.75 -6.00
C THR A 167 19.79 5.60 -6.98
N SER A 168 19.04 4.56 -6.59
CA SER A 168 18.86 3.33 -7.39
C SER A 168 17.40 2.86 -7.50
N ASP A 169 16.94 2.64 -8.74
CA ASP A 169 15.57 2.21 -9.10
C ASP A 169 15.20 0.77 -8.69
N LEU A 170 16.19 -0.08 -8.39
CA LEU A 170 16.00 -1.51 -8.11
C LEU A 170 16.07 -1.86 -6.61
N ASP A 171 16.48 -0.91 -5.77
CA ASP A 171 16.74 -1.13 -4.34
C ASP A 171 15.62 -0.63 -3.42
N LEU A 172 14.63 0.10 -3.94
CA LEU A 172 13.56 0.76 -3.16
C LEU A 172 12.39 -0.16 -2.74
N LEU A 173 12.44 -1.46 -3.05
CA LEU A 173 11.34 -2.41 -2.80
C LEU A 173 11.83 -3.81 -2.37
N PRO A 174 12.66 -3.95 -1.32
CA PRO A 174 13.14 -5.27 -0.88
C PRO A 174 11.98 -6.17 -0.41
N GLY A 175 11.00 -5.64 0.33
CA GLY A 175 9.89 -6.41 0.89
C GLY A 175 8.91 -7.01 -0.13
N LEU A 176 8.75 -6.42 -1.33
CA LEU A 176 7.83 -6.92 -2.36
C LEU A 176 8.39 -8.14 -3.13
N ARG A 177 9.71 -8.37 -3.08
CA ARG A 177 10.32 -9.58 -3.67
C ARG A 177 10.08 -10.82 -2.81
N GLU A 178 9.95 -10.63 -1.50
CA GLU A 178 9.94 -11.67 -0.47
C GLU A 178 8.57 -11.89 0.18
N LEU A 179 7.51 -11.20 -0.26
CA LEU A 179 6.15 -11.53 0.19
C LEU A 179 5.86 -13.02 -0.11
N PRO A 180 5.58 -13.84 0.91
CA PRO A 180 5.22 -15.24 0.68
C PRO A 180 3.97 -15.29 -0.19
N GLU A 181 3.91 -16.29 -1.08
CA GLU A 181 2.71 -16.54 -1.89
C GLU A 181 1.51 -16.66 -0.95
N LEU A 182 0.52 -15.79 -1.16
CA LEU A 182 -0.74 -15.82 -0.45
C LEU A 182 -1.37 -17.21 -0.70
N ASP A 183 -1.75 -17.91 0.36
CA ASP A 183 -2.47 -19.17 0.24
C ASP A 183 -3.65 -18.94 -0.72
N PRO A 184 -3.82 -19.76 -1.78
CA PRO A 184 -5.00 -19.70 -2.65
C PRO A 184 -6.33 -19.66 -1.87
N LYS A 185 -6.33 -20.21 -0.64
CA LYS A 185 -7.45 -20.30 0.30
C LYS A 185 -7.50 -19.18 1.35
N ALA A 186 -6.59 -18.21 1.29
CA ALA A 186 -6.56 -17.12 2.25
C ALA A 186 -7.89 -16.33 2.25
N PRO A 187 -8.33 -15.85 3.42
CA PRO A 187 -9.52 -15.02 3.53
C PRO A 187 -9.46 -13.80 2.59
N LEU A 188 -10.63 -13.37 2.13
CA LEU A 188 -10.74 -12.22 1.23
C LEU A 188 -10.18 -10.96 1.89
N GLU A 189 -10.39 -10.80 3.19
CA GLU A 189 -9.89 -9.70 4.02
C GLU A 189 -8.36 -9.60 4.00
N GLU A 190 -7.65 -10.72 4.16
CA GLU A 190 -6.18 -10.78 4.09
C GLU A 190 -5.67 -10.41 2.69
N THR A 191 -6.38 -10.86 1.65
CA THR A 191 -6.07 -10.50 0.26
C THR A 191 -6.18 -8.98 0.08
N LEU A 192 -7.18 -8.34 0.69
CA LEU A 192 -7.47 -6.91 0.60
C LEU A 192 -6.49 -5.99 1.35
N GLU A 193 -6.00 -6.42 2.50
CA GLU A 193 -4.94 -5.69 3.20
C GLU A 193 -3.64 -5.69 2.39
N ARG A 194 -3.25 -6.84 1.84
CA ARG A 194 -2.09 -6.94 0.95
C ARG A 194 -2.24 -6.11 -0.32
N LEU A 195 -3.45 -6.01 -0.87
CA LEU A 195 -3.76 -5.15 -2.02
C LEU A 195 -3.44 -3.68 -1.77
N LEU A 196 -3.80 -3.17 -0.59
CA LEU A 196 -3.50 -1.80 -0.19
C LEU A 196 -2.01 -1.60 -0.05
N THR A 197 -1.29 -2.51 0.60
CA THR A 197 0.17 -2.48 0.68
C THR A 197 0.80 -2.38 -0.71
N VAL A 198 0.41 -3.26 -1.64
CA VAL A 198 0.94 -3.29 -3.02
C VAL A 198 0.66 -2.01 -3.81
N ALA A 199 -0.48 -1.36 -3.56
CA ALA A 199 -0.85 -0.11 -4.22
C ALA A 199 -0.14 1.12 -3.61
N ILE A 200 0.16 1.07 -2.30
CA ILE A 200 0.72 2.19 -1.53
C ILE A 200 2.26 2.18 -1.51
N THR A 201 2.92 1.02 -1.38
CA THR A 201 4.39 0.91 -1.37
C THR A 201 5.11 1.54 -2.58
N PRO A 202 4.62 1.40 -3.83
CA PRO A 202 5.18 2.09 -5.00
C PRO A 202 5.28 3.61 -4.85
N LEU A 203 4.33 4.17 -4.13
CA LEU A 203 4.11 5.59 -3.99
C LEU A 203 4.85 6.15 -2.78
N ILE A 204 4.99 5.37 -1.72
CA ILE A 204 5.96 5.62 -0.64
C ILE A 204 7.37 5.69 -1.22
N SER A 205 7.72 4.75 -2.12
CA SER A 205 8.98 4.78 -2.85
C SER A 205 9.15 6.04 -3.72
N TRP A 206 8.05 6.62 -4.23
CA TRP A 206 8.09 7.89 -4.96
C TRP A 206 8.28 9.10 -4.04
N LEU A 207 7.52 9.19 -2.93
CA LEU A 207 7.67 10.25 -1.93
C LEU A 207 9.09 10.27 -1.34
N ALA A 208 9.78 9.14 -1.35
CA ALA A 208 11.15 9.00 -0.91
C ALA A 208 12.22 9.47 -1.94
N ARG A 209 11.88 9.81 -3.19
CA ARG A 209 12.87 10.13 -4.24
C ARG A 209 13.33 11.60 -4.20
N PRO A 210 14.56 11.91 -4.69
CA PRO A 210 14.93 13.29 -4.99
C PRO A 210 14.00 13.87 -6.06
N ALA A 211 13.80 15.18 -6.00
CA ALA A 211 13.08 15.93 -7.02
C ALA A 211 13.57 15.54 -8.43
N PRO A 212 12.67 15.14 -9.34
CA PRO A 212 13.06 14.71 -10.67
C PRO A 212 13.76 15.84 -11.43
N ILE A 213 14.80 15.47 -12.18
CA ILE A 213 15.61 16.38 -13.00
C ILE A 213 14.68 17.28 -13.82
N PRO A 214 14.93 18.61 -13.88
CA PRO A 214 14.10 19.52 -14.65
C PRO A 214 14.28 19.29 -16.16
N MET A 215 13.54 18.32 -16.70
CA MET A 215 13.28 18.27 -18.14
C MET A 215 12.17 19.28 -18.45
N LYS A 216 12.55 20.38 -19.11
CA LYS A 216 11.66 21.54 -19.31
C LYS A 216 10.64 21.37 -20.43
N THR A 217 10.84 20.45 -21.37
CA THR A 217 9.94 20.32 -22.53
C THR A 217 9.09 19.05 -22.38
N PRO A 218 7.76 19.18 -22.21
CA PRO A 218 6.89 18.02 -22.14
C PRO A 218 6.89 17.23 -23.46
N ARG A 219 7.00 15.90 -23.39
CA ARG A 219 6.75 15.02 -24.54
C ARG A 219 5.26 14.76 -24.69
N GLU A 220 4.72 14.99 -25.88
CA GLU A 220 3.33 14.66 -26.18
C GLU A 220 3.15 13.16 -26.43
N ILE A 221 2.23 12.54 -25.70
CA ILE A 221 1.87 11.14 -25.84
C ILE A 221 0.56 11.03 -26.62
N ASN A 222 0.66 10.56 -27.85
CA ASN A 222 -0.47 10.36 -28.74
C ASN A 222 -1.15 9.02 -28.49
N GLY A 223 -2.20 9.04 -27.67
CA GLY A 223 -3.04 7.88 -27.38
C GLY A 223 -2.52 6.99 -26.26
N ILE A 224 -3.44 6.34 -25.56
CA ILE A 224 -3.14 5.58 -24.34
C ILE A 224 -2.57 4.19 -24.68
N SER A 225 -3.26 3.41 -25.52
CA SER A 225 -2.85 2.04 -25.80
C SER A 225 -1.54 1.95 -26.61
N THR A 226 -1.41 2.71 -27.70
CA THR A 226 -0.24 2.66 -28.58
C THR A 226 0.83 3.68 -28.22
N GLY A 227 0.44 4.88 -27.76
CA GLY A 227 1.37 5.94 -27.42
C GLY A 227 2.02 5.75 -26.04
N PHE A 228 1.20 5.61 -24.99
CA PHE A 228 1.70 5.43 -23.63
C PHE A 228 2.26 4.01 -23.44
N TRP A 229 1.41 2.99 -23.57
CA TRP A 229 1.80 1.60 -23.29
C TRP A 229 2.68 0.96 -24.37
N GLY A 230 2.58 1.42 -25.62
CA GLY A 230 3.46 0.98 -26.71
C GLY A 230 4.78 1.77 -26.80
N GLY A 231 4.91 2.84 -26.02
CA GLY A 231 6.10 3.70 -25.99
C GLY A 231 7.23 3.16 -25.12
N ARG A 232 8.29 3.96 -24.97
CA ARG A 232 9.36 3.76 -23.98
C ARG A 232 9.28 4.87 -22.93
N PRO A 233 8.34 4.79 -21.98
CA PRO A 233 8.26 5.75 -20.88
C PRO A 233 9.58 5.76 -20.10
N THR A 234 9.99 6.94 -19.64
CA THR A 234 11.20 7.09 -18.81
C THR A 234 10.83 7.71 -17.49
N HIS A 235 11.42 7.21 -16.40
CA HIS A 235 11.22 7.77 -15.07
C HIS A 235 11.57 9.27 -15.03
N GLY A 236 10.74 10.06 -14.36
CA GLY A 236 10.90 11.51 -14.18
C GLY A 236 10.55 12.35 -15.42
N GLU A 237 10.28 11.73 -16.57
CA GLU A 237 9.96 12.42 -17.82
C GLU A 237 8.68 13.26 -17.67
N LEU A 238 8.72 14.51 -18.16
CA LEU A 238 7.54 15.36 -18.25
C LEU A 238 6.77 15.03 -19.54
N VAL A 239 5.50 14.67 -19.41
CA VAL A 239 4.66 14.25 -20.53
C VAL A 239 3.32 14.97 -20.55
N VAL A 240 2.73 15.06 -21.74
CA VAL A 240 1.38 15.56 -21.95
C VAL A 240 0.55 14.45 -22.56
N ILE A 241 -0.58 14.13 -21.96
CA ILE A 241 -1.53 13.13 -22.46
C ILE A 241 -2.94 13.68 -22.43
N SER A 242 -3.73 13.33 -23.45
CA SER A 242 -5.16 13.68 -23.50
C SER A 242 -6.03 12.43 -23.43
N GLY A 243 -7.09 12.50 -22.63
CA GLY A 243 -8.05 11.43 -22.45
C GLY A 243 -9.03 11.77 -21.35
N THR A 244 -9.92 10.82 -21.05
CA THR A 244 -10.90 11.04 -19.99
C THR A 244 -10.28 10.67 -18.66
N LEU A 245 -10.10 11.65 -17.79
CA LEU A 245 -9.70 11.44 -16.40
C LEU A 245 -10.94 11.01 -15.63
N SER A 246 -10.84 9.93 -14.88
CA SER A 246 -11.94 9.40 -14.07
C SER A 246 -11.47 8.97 -12.70
N GLU A 247 -12.27 9.31 -11.70
CA GLU A 247 -12.12 8.77 -10.34
C GLU A 247 -12.46 7.27 -10.30
N PHE A 248 -13.20 6.74 -11.28
CA PHE A 248 -13.52 5.33 -11.41
C PHE A 248 -12.54 4.54 -12.29
N ALA A 249 -11.49 5.15 -12.84
CA ALA A 249 -10.47 4.44 -13.62
C ALA A 249 -9.13 4.11 -12.92
N PRO A 250 -8.93 4.22 -11.58
CA PRO A 250 -7.69 3.79 -10.96
C PRO A 250 -7.57 2.26 -10.99
N LEU A 251 -6.79 1.78 -11.95
CA LEU A 251 -6.47 0.37 -12.14
C LEU A 251 -5.01 0.08 -11.82
N PHE A 252 -4.77 -1.16 -11.41
CA PHE A 252 -3.42 -1.75 -11.38
C PHE A 252 -2.63 -1.40 -12.64
N SER A 253 -1.40 -0.97 -12.42
CA SER A 253 -0.49 -0.49 -13.45
C SER A 253 -0.18 -1.58 -14.47
N GLY A 254 0.15 -1.17 -15.69
CA GLY A 254 0.80 -2.02 -16.68
C GLY A 254 0.04 -2.18 -18.00
N PRO A 255 0.72 -2.72 -19.03
CA PRO A 255 0.21 -2.70 -20.40
C PRO A 255 -1.06 -3.56 -20.60
N PRO A 256 -2.02 -3.10 -21.41
CA PRO A 256 -3.28 -3.82 -21.65
C PRO A 256 -3.12 -5.24 -22.22
N TYR A 257 -2.15 -5.43 -23.12
CA TYR A 257 -1.89 -6.75 -23.72
C TYR A 257 -1.39 -7.75 -22.69
N SER A 258 -0.46 -7.31 -21.85
CA SER A 258 0.08 -8.09 -20.76
C SER A 258 -1.04 -8.45 -19.81
N LYS A 259 -1.88 -7.48 -19.38
CA LYS A 259 -3.07 -7.72 -18.54
C LYS A 259 -3.96 -8.83 -19.09
N ARG A 260 -4.22 -8.83 -20.40
CA ARG A 260 -5.03 -9.85 -21.07
C ARG A 260 -4.39 -11.24 -21.03
N ASP A 261 -3.09 -11.35 -21.28
CA ASP A 261 -2.36 -12.63 -21.19
C ASP A 261 -2.36 -13.17 -19.75
N TYR A 262 -2.09 -12.32 -18.76
CA TYR A 262 -2.19 -12.69 -17.35
C TYR A 262 -3.60 -13.19 -16.97
N HIS A 263 -4.64 -12.48 -17.41
CA HIS A 263 -6.03 -12.89 -17.17
C HIS A 263 -6.35 -14.25 -17.79
N GLN A 264 -5.91 -14.48 -19.03
CA GLN A 264 -6.13 -15.76 -19.70
C GLN A 264 -5.42 -16.91 -18.97
N ARG A 265 -4.15 -16.73 -18.59
CA ARG A 265 -3.37 -17.77 -17.88
C ARG A 265 -3.89 -18.03 -16.47
N TYR A 266 -4.38 -17.00 -15.79
CA TYR A 266 -5.08 -17.17 -14.52
C TYR A 266 -6.34 -18.04 -14.71
N ARG A 267 -7.15 -17.75 -15.72
CA ARG A 267 -8.35 -18.57 -16.04
C ARG A 267 -8.01 -20.03 -16.33
N GLU A 268 -6.94 -20.26 -17.08
CA GLU A 268 -6.45 -21.60 -17.43
C GLU A 268 -5.86 -22.36 -16.24
N GLY A 269 -5.42 -21.65 -15.20
CA GLY A 269 -4.89 -22.22 -13.95
C GLY A 269 -5.95 -22.61 -12.92
N ILE A 270 -7.21 -22.20 -13.10
CA ILE A 270 -8.30 -22.53 -12.16
C ILE A 270 -8.70 -24.01 -12.31
N ASN A 271 -8.55 -24.80 -11.24
CA ASN A 271 -9.03 -26.18 -11.20
C ASN A 271 -10.57 -26.21 -11.30
N PRO A 272 -11.16 -27.04 -12.18
CA PRO A 272 -12.61 -27.20 -12.27
C PRO A 272 -13.30 -27.51 -10.93
N GLU A 273 -12.64 -28.25 -10.04
CA GLU A 273 -13.19 -28.65 -8.73
C GLU A 273 -13.38 -27.44 -7.78
N ASP A 274 -12.54 -26.41 -7.91
CA ASP A 274 -12.57 -25.21 -7.06
C ASP A 274 -13.68 -24.21 -7.47
N LYS A 275 -14.28 -24.38 -8.65
CA LYS A 275 -15.19 -23.37 -9.24
C LYS A 275 -16.48 -23.19 -8.48
N ASP A 276 -16.98 -24.24 -7.83
CA ASP A 276 -18.26 -24.20 -7.12
C ASP A 276 -18.07 -23.83 -5.65
N GLU A 277 -17.01 -24.33 -4.99
CA GLU A 277 -16.69 -24.02 -3.60
C GLU A 277 -16.10 -22.61 -3.42
N HIS A 278 -15.33 -22.12 -4.40
CA HIS A 278 -14.57 -20.85 -4.31
C HIS A 278 -14.93 -19.83 -5.40
N LYS A 279 -16.11 -19.96 -6.01
CA LYS A 279 -16.60 -19.11 -7.11
C LYS A 279 -16.37 -17.62 -6.90
N SER A 280 -16.64 -17.14 -5.69
CA SER A 280 -16.53 -15.73 -5.32
C SER A 280 -15.09 -15.22 -5.27
N ILE A 281 -14.17 -15.98 -4.68
CA ILE A 281 -12.73 -15.65 -4.64
C ILE A 281 -12.15 -15.69 -6.05
N ILE A 282 -12.57 -16.67 -6.85
CA ILE A 282 -12.20 -16.78 -8.26
C ILE A 282 -12.69 -15.56 -9.05
N ASN A 283 -13.96 -15.14 -8.86
CA ASN A 283 -14.51 -13.95 -9.50
C ASN A 283 -13.76 -12.68 -9.11
N ALA A 284 -13.37 -12.53 -7.84
CA ALA A 284 -12.52 -11.44 -7.36
C ALA A 284 -11.20 -11.36 -8.12
N LYS A 285 -10.47 -12.49 -8.14
CA LYS A 285 -9.18 -12.62 -8.82
C LYS A 285 -9.33 -12.47 -10.35
N LEU A 286 -10.46 -12.87 -10.93
CA LEU A 286 -10.79 -12.59 -12.34
C LEU A 286 -10.99 -11.10 -12.60
N GLY A 287 -11.68 -10.37 -11.73
CA GLY A 287 -11.79 -8.92 -11.80
C GLY A 287 -10.42 -8.23 -11.71
N PHE A 288 -9.56 -8.67 -10.78
CA PHE A 288 -8.19 -8.17 -10.64
C PHE A 288 -7.37 -8.40 -11.90
N SER A 289 -7.26 -9.65 -12.34
CA SER A 289 -6.45 -10.01 -13.51
C SER A 289 -6.98 -9.39 -14.81
N ALA A 290 -8.29 -9.18 -14.94
CA ALA A 290 -8.89 -8.49 -16.07
C ALA A 290 -8.63 -6.98 -16.07
N GLY A 291 -8.17 -6.40 -14.95
CA GLY A 291 -8.04 -4.96 -14.77
C GLY A 291 -9.39 -4.26 -14.85
N GLN A 292 -10.43 -4.84 -14.25
CA GLN A 292 -11.79 -4.29 -14.25
C GLN A 292 -12.22 -3.72 -12.90
N MET A 293 -11.41 -3.88 -11.86
CA MET A 293 -11.76 -3.39 -10.51
C MET A 293 -11.20 -2.01 -10.25
N VAL A 294 -12.10 -1.13 -9.82
CA VAL A 294 -11.85 0.27 -9.55
C VAL A 294 -11.34 0.44 -8.12
N TRP A 295 -10.20 1.10 -7.93
CA TRP A 295 -9.62 1.25 -6.59
C TRP A 295 -9.34 2.71 -6.26
N ARG A 296 -10.18 3.34 -5.44
CA ARG A 296 -9.80 4.63 -4.86
C ARG A 296 -9.03 4.39 -3.56
N LEU A 297 -7.77 4.85 -3.52
CA LEU A 297 -7.02 4.96 -2.27
C LEU A 297 -7.42 6.29 -1.63
N ASN A 298 -8.43 6.28 -0.75
CA ASN A 298 -8.86 7.48 -0.03
C ASN A 298 -8.49 7.39 1.45
N LEU A 299 -7.19 7.25 1.72
CA LEU A 299 -6.66 7.16 3.08
C LEU A 299 -6.55 8.58 3.64
N GLU A 300 -6.97 8.79 4.89
CA GLU A 300 -6.99 10.15 5.48
C GLU A 300 -5.61 10.79 5.52
N TRP A 301 -4.59 9.98 5.82
CA TRP A 301 -3.18 10.38 5.86
C TRP A 301 -2.53 10.54 4.46
N PHE A 302 -3.25 10.18 3.40
CA PHE A 302 -2.71 10.12 2.06
C PHE A 302 -3.09 11.35 1.25
N ASP A 303 -2.10 12.13 0.82
CA ASP A 303 -2.30 13.49 0.28
C ASP A 303 -2.45 13.55 -1.24
N TYR A 304 -2.68 12.40 -1.88
CA TYR A 304 -2.99 12.30 -3.30
C TYR A 304 -4.36 11.67 -3.51
N ILE A 305 -5.04 12.09 -4.56
CA ILE A 305 -6.20 11.43 -5.11
C ILE A 305 -5.71 10.48 -6.20
N TYR A 306 -6.07 9.20 -6.04
CA TYR A 306 -5.80 8.18 -7.04
C TYR A 306 -6.94 8.11 -8.06
N ALA A 307 -6.60 8.29 -9.34
CA ALA A 307 -7.50 8.30 -10.47
C ALA A 307 -6.90 7.52 -11.65
N GLY A 308 -7.60 7.47 -12.78
CA GLY A 308 -7.05 6.95 -14.03
C GLY A 308 -7.42 7.82 -15.22
N VAL A 309 -6.52 7.91 -16.20
CA VAL A 309 -6.84 8.48 -17.52
C VAL A 309 -6.97 7.37 -18.54
N TYR A 310 -8.07 7.37 -19.29
CA TYR A 310 -8.41 6.28 -20.21
C TYR A 310 -9.00 6.82 -21.52
N ARG A 311 -9.15 5.92 -22.50
CA ARG A 311 -9.94 6.12 -23.71
C ARG A 311 -10.66 4.80 -24.03
N GLY A 312 -11.98 4.80 -23.92
CA GLY A 312 -12.82 3.61 -24.11
C GLY A 312 -12.94 2.78 -22.84
N ILE A 313 -12.34 1.58 -22.82
CA ILE A 313 -12.52 0.60 -21.74
C ILE A 313 -11.63 0.89 -20.52
N VAL A 314 -12.16 0.71 -19.30
CA VAL A 314 -11.46 0.89 -18.01
C VAL A 314 -10.09 0.24 -18.05
N ARG A 315 -9.98 -1.03 -18.47
CA ARG A 315 -8.73 -1.85 -18.48
C ARG A 315 -7.47 -1.14 -19.02
N ASN A 316 -7.66 -0.21 -19.96
CA ASN A 316 -6.57 0.49 -20.63
C ASN A 316 -6.04 1.71 -19.85
N ALA A 317 -6.68 2.07 -18.74
CA ALA A 317 -6.38 3.27 -17.99
C ALA A 317 -4.91 3.34 -17.56
N VAL A 318 -4.36 4.55 -17.64
CA VAL A 318 -3.08 4.91 -17.06
C VAL A 318 -3.34 5.43 -15.64
N PRO A 319 -2.67 4.88 -14.61
CA PRO A 319 -2.78 5.37 -13.25
C PRO A 319 -2.38 6.85 -13.15
N VAL A 320 -3.16 7.66 -12.42
CA VAL A 320 -2.88 9.08 -12.17
C VAL A 320 -2.94 9.36 -10.67
N TYR A 321 -1.87 9.92 -10.11
CA TYR A 321 -1.80 10.40 -8.74
C TYR A 321 -1.82 11.93 -8.77
N ILE A 322 -2.83 12.53 -8.15
CA ILE A 322 -3.08 13.97 -8.17
C ILE A 322 -3.00 14.52 -6.76
N ARG A 323 -2.11 15.46 -6.47
CA ARG A 323 -2.03 16.11 -5.15
C ARG A 323 -3.39 16.66 -4.74
N LYS A 324 -3.82 16.48 -3.48
CA LYS A 324 -5.17 16.90 -3.02
C LYS A 324 -5.47 18.36 -3.35
N GLY A 325 -4.56 19.31 -3.08
CA GLY A 325 -4.83 20.71 -3.39
C GLY A 325 -4.88 20.99 -4.90
N THR A 326 -4.01 20.38 -5.71
CA THR A 326 -4.13 20.39 -7.18
C THR A 326 -5.49 19.84 -7.66
N TYR A 327 -5.94 18.72 -7.11
CA TYR A 327 -7.22 18.11 -7.45
C TYR A 327 -8.39 19.05 -7.11
N LEU A 328 -8.41 19.61 -5.89
CA LEU A 328 -9.45 20.53 -5.44
C LEU A 328 -9.49 21.82 -6.28
N GLN A 329 -8.35 22.27 -6.78
CA GLN A 329 -8.26 23.46 -7.61
C GLN A 329 -8.64 23.22 -9.07
N GLN A 330 -8.19 22.12 -9.67
CA GLN A 330 -8.22 21.93 -11.13
C GLN A 330 -9.26 20.91 -11.61
N VAL A 331 -9.62 19.93 -10.76
CA VAL A 331 -10.44 18.77 -11.15
C VAL A 331 -11.82 18.82 -10.50
N ALA A 332 -11.90 18.91 -9.18
CA ALA A 332 -13.16 18.86 -8.43
C ALA A 332 -14.23 19.85 -8.95
N PRO A 333 -13.90 21.14 -9.23
CA PRO A 333 -14.91 22.09 -9.72
C PRO A 333 -15.52 21.70 -11.07
N LYS A 334 -14.76 20.95 -11.89
CA LYS A 334 -15.22 20.48 -13.20
C LYS A 334 -16.09 19.24 -13.08
N LEU A 335 -15.72 18.32 -12.20
CA LEU A 335 -16.57 17.17 -11.86
C LEU A 335 -17.94 17.62 -11.35
N ASP A 336 -17.96 18.60 -10.44
CA ASP A 336 -19.19 19.20 -9.92
C ASP A 336 -20.01 19.89 -11.02
N GLN A 337 -19.34 20.64 -11.91
CA GLN A 337 -19.98 21.30 -13.04
C GLN A 337 -20.71 20.30 -13.96
N PHE A 338 -20.08 19.16 -14.26
CA PHE A 338 -20.65 18.14 -15.14
C PHE A 338 -21.52 17.11 -14.41
N LYS A 339 -21.58 17.16 -13.07
CA LYS A 339 -22.23 16.14 -12.23
C LYS A 339 -21.76 14.72 -12.60
N SER A 340 -20.46 14.57 -12.82
CA SER A 340 -19.83 13.32 -13.21
C SER A 340 -18.55 13.09 -12.41
N HIS A 341 -18.13 11.83 -12.32
CA HIS A 341 -16.85 11.42 -11.74
C HIS A 341 -15.73 11.35 -12.80
N SER A 342 -16.01 11.86 -14.00
CA SER A 342 -15.06 11.87 -15.11
C SER A 342 -15.09 13.19 -15.85
N ILE A 343 -13.95 13.57 -16.43
CA ILE A 343 -13.81 14.75 -17.30
C ILE A 343 -12.85 14.46 -18.45
N GLU A 344 -13.19 14.89 -19.68
CA GLU A 344 -12.21 14.90 -20.75
C GLU A 344 -11.12 15.91 -20.39
N SER A 345 -9.87 15.49 -20.42
CA SER A 345 -8.76 16.21 -19.82
C SER A 345 -7.50 16.18 -20.68
N LYS A 346 -6.77 17.29 -20.63
CA LYS A 346 -5.35 17.35 -20.99
C LYS A 346 -4.53 17.37 -19.71
N ILE A 347 -3.66 16.39 -19.55
CA ILE A 347 -2.86 16.18 -18.34
C ILE A 347 -1.39 16.37 -18.70
N THR A 348 -0.75 17.34 -18.05
CA THR A 348 0.71 17.49 -18.03
C THR A 348 1.22 16.92 -16.72
N ALA A 349 2.01 15.86 -16.78
CA ALA A 349 2.40 15.09 -15.60
C ALA A 349 3.82 14.58 -15.71
N ARG A 350 4.40 14.19 -14.57
CA ARG A 350 5.67 13.46 -14.54
C ARG A 350 5.41 11.95 -14.55
N LEU A 351 6.15 11.22 -15.37
CA LEU A 351 6.10 9.76 -15.41
C LEU A 351 6.92 9.16 -14.29
N ILE A 352 6.31 8.30 -13.50
CA ILE A 352 6.95 7.66 -12.36
C ILE A 352 6.84 6.16 -12.52
N SER A 353 7.98 5.49 -12.39
CA SER A 353 8.08 4.04 -12.35
C SER A 353 7.41 3.52 -11.08
N ILE A 354 6.56 2.52 -11.25
CA ILE A 354 5.88 1.79 -10.19
C ILE A 354 6.05 0.29 -10.48
N PRO A 355 5.83 -0.60 -9.48
CA PRO A 355 5.90 -2.03 -9.68
C PRO A 355 5.11 -2.49 -10.90
N SER A 356 5.68 -3.51 -11.54
CA SER A 356 5.05 -4.15 -12.68
C SER A 356 3.69 -4.71 -12.32
N TYR A 357 2.82 -4.85 -13.32
CA TYR A 357 1.57 -5.57 -13.15
C TYR A 357 1.82 -6.97 -12.59
N ARG A 358 2.84 -7.67 -13.09
CA ARG A 358 3.25 -8.99 -12.62
C ARG A 358 3.60 -8.99 -11.13
N THR A 359 4.38 -8.01 -10.68
CA THR A 359 4.75 -7.85 -9.28
C THR A 359 3.50 -7.65 -8.42
N SER A 360 2.57 -6.82 -8.91
CA SER A 360 1.30 -6.58 -8.23
C SER A 360 0.53 -7.89 -8.10
N LEU A 361 0.29 -8.62 -9.20
CA LEU A 361 -0.44 -9.89 -9.17
C LEU A 361 0.24 -10.98 -8.31
N LYS A 362 1.57 -11.03 -8.28
CA LYS A 362 2.31 -11.96 -7.41
C LYS A 362 2.02 -11.66 -5.93
N ALA A 363 2.06 -10.39 -5.55
CA ALA A 363 1.75 -9.99 -4.19
C ALA A 363 0.28 -10.25 -3.78
N LEU A 364 -0.60 -10.46 -4.77
CA LEU A 364 -1.99 -10.91 -4.59
C LEU A 364 -2.16 -12.42 -4.50
N GLY A 365 -1.08 -13.21 -4.49
CA GLY A 365 -1.15 -14.67 -4.46
C GLY A 365 -1.91 -15.26 -5.63
N MET A 366 -1.86 -14.61 -6.79
CA MET A 366 -2.52 -15.15 -7.96
C MET A 366 -1.74 -16.34 -8.51
N ASN A 367 -2.38 -17.51 -8.54
CA ASN A 367 -1.85 -18.69 -9.19
C ASN A 367 -1.93 -18.51 -10.71
N ILE A 368 -0.86 -17.96 -11.29
CA ILE A 368 -0.77 -17.69 -12.72
C ILE A 368 0.06 -18.80 -13.35
N ARG A 369 -0.58 -19.56 -14.25
CA ARG A 369 0.10 -20.61 -14.99
C ARG A 369 1.30 -20.06 -15.75
N ASP A 370 2.44 -20.73 -15.60
CA ASP A 370 3.71 -20.37 -16.26
C ASP A 370 4.17 -18.92 -15.98
N LEU A 371 3.90 -18.38 -14.78
CA LEU A 371 4.23 -17.00 -14.37
C LEU A 371 5.70 -16.63 -14.65
N ALA A 372 6.63 -17.57 -14.51
CA ALA A 372 8.06 -17.34 -14.76
C ALA A 372 8.37 -17.02 -16.23
N THR A 373 7.51 -17.44 -17.17
CA THR A 373 7.68 -17.21 -18.62
C THR A 373 7.20 -15.82 -19.06
N LEU A 374 6.52 -15.09 -18.19
CA LEU A 374 5.95 -13.79 -18.49
C LEU A 374 7.00 -12.68 -18.32
N LYS A 375 7.06 -11.79 -19.32
CA LYS A 375 7.96 -10.63 -19.27
C LYS A 375 7.62 -9.74 -18.08
N ILE A 376 8.66 -9.35 -17.34
CA ILE A 376 8.57 -8.30 -16.32
C ILE A 376 8.64 -6.98 -17.08
N GLU A 377 7.53 -6.25 -17.08
CA GLU A 377 7.45 -4.91 -17.70
C GLU A 377 7.32 -3.88 -16.58
N GLU A 378 8.14 -2.83 -16.60
CA GLU A 378 8.00 -1.75 -15.63
C GLU A 378 6.61 -1.11 -15.71
N GLY A 379 6.01 -0.86 -14.55
CA GLY A 379 4.77 -0.10 -14.46
C GLY A 379 5.08 1.40 -14.47
N PHE A 380 4.17 2.21 -15.01
CA PHE A 380 4.29 3.66 -14.97
C PHE A 380 2.96 4.30 -14.56
N ALA A 381 3.05 5.40 -13.83
CA ALA A 381 1.95 6.27 -13.45
C ALA A 381 2.26 7.74 -13.76
N LEU A 382 1.20 8.52 -13.91
CA LEU A 382 1.24 9.97 -14.09
C LEU A 382 1.12 10.64 -12.73
N PHE A 383 2.07 11.51 -12.39
CA PHE A 383 2.04 12.29 -11.16
C PHE A 383 1.80 13.77 -11.49
N VAL A 384 0.78 14.33 -10.83
CA VAL A 384 0.38 15.73 -10.97
C VAL A 384 0.38 16.36 -9.59
N ASP A 385 1.22 17.36 -9.42
CA ASP A 385 1.34 18.14 -8.20
C ASP A 385 1.78 19.54 -8.60
N SER A 386 0.80 20.40 -8.87
CA SER A 386 1.04 21.77 -9.33
C SER A 386 1.55 22.68 -8.21
N GLU A 387 1.46 22.24 -6.96
CA GLU A 387 1.97 22.98 -5.80
C GLU A 387 3.49 22.85 -5.71
N GLU A 388 4.01 21.62 -5.89
CA GLU A 388 5.45 21.34 -5.89
C GLU A 388 6.10 21.49 -7.27
N TYR A 389 5.41 21.05 -8.32
CA TYR A 389 5.86 21.03 -9.71
C TYR A 389 4.92 21.88 -10.58
N PRO A 390 5.12 23.21 -10.66
CA PRO A 390 4.22 24.13 -11.37
C PRO A 390 4.03 23.82 -12.87
N GLU A 391 4.94 23.06 -13.46
CA GLU A 391 4.83 22.57 -14.84
C GLU A 391 3.76 21.47 -15.02
N THR A 392 3.34 20.81 -13.94
CA THR A 392 2.29 19.80 -13.97
C THR A 392 0.90 20.45 -13.83
N SER A 393 -0.08 19.93 -14.55
CA SER A 393 -1.43 20.49 -14.59
C SER A 393 -2.45 19.53 -15.19
N ILE A 394 -3.71 19.73 -14.84
CA ILE A 394 -4.86 19.08 -15.44
C ILE A 394 -5.80 20.18 -15.94
N THR A 395 -6.12 20.13 -17.23
CA THR A 395 -7.08 21.06 -17.85
C THR A 395 -8.25 20.28 -18.43
N SER A 396 -9.46 20.61 -17.98
CA SER A 396 -10.70 20.07 -18.55
C SER A 396 -10.89 20.56 -19.99
N LEU A 397 -11.13 19.62 -20.90
CA LEU A 397 -11.44 19.84 -22.31
C LEU A 397 -12.95 19.75 -22.60
N GLY A 398 -13.73 19.15 -21.70
CA GLY A 398 -15.19 19.09 -21.84
C GLY A 398 -15.84 17.98 -21.02
N GLU A 399 -17.05 17.62 -21.44
CA GLU A 399 -17.82 16.52 -20.88
C GLU A 399 -17.10 15.16 -21.04
N PRO A 400 -17.29 14.24 -20.10
CA PRO A 400 -16.63 12.93 -20.14
C PRO A 400 -17.09 12.07 -21.30
N HIS A 401 -16.19 11.20 -21.76
CA HIS A 401 -16.57 10.10 -22.65
C HIS A 401 -17.06 8.88 -21.86
N TYR A 402 -17.70 7.95 -22.56
CA TYR A 402 -18.14 6.65 -22.04
C TYR A 402 -17.01 5.92 -21.29
N LEU A 403 -17.30 5.35 -20.12
CA LEU A 403 -16.38 4.53 -19.33
C LEU A 403 -17.00 3.16 -19.06
N ASP A 404 -16.57 2.14 -19.81
CA ASP A 404 -17.03 0.77 -19.64
C ASP A 404 -16.42 0.11 -18.41
N GLY A 405 -17.23 -0.29 -17.43
CA GLY A 405 -16.77 -1.05 -16.27
C GLY A 405 -17.88 -1.79 -15.55
N ASP A 406 -17.53 -2.31 -14.38
CA ASP A 406 -18.39 -3.16 -13.56
C ASP A 406 -18.42 -2.61 -12.13
N ILE A 407 -19.56 -2.74 -11.43
CA ILE A 407 -19.64 -2.49 -9.99
C ILE A 407 -19.36 -3.81 -9.28
N TRP A 408 -18.40 -3.83 -8.35
CA TRP A 408 -18.01 -5.02 -7.61
C TRP A 408 -18.20 -4.80 -6.10
N VAL A 409 -18.72 -5.82 -5.41
CA VAL A 409 -18.88 -5.82 -3.96
C VAL A 409 -18.47 -7.14 -3.35
N ALA A 410 -17.80 -7.08 -2.20
CA ALA A 410 -17.64 -8.20 -1.30
C ALA A 410 -18.72 -8.15 -0.21
N ILE A 411 -19.38 -9.26 0.03
CA ILE A 411 -20.45 -9.41 1.02
C ILE A 411 -20.16 -10.56 1.98
N ARG A 412 -20.61 -10.46 3.23
CA ARG A 412 -20.69 -11.59 4.16
C ARG A 412 -22.11 -12.15 4.07
N ASP A 413 -22.25 -13.47 3.94
CA ASP A 413 -23.55 -14.14 4.04
C ASP A 413 -23.62 -14.88 5.37
N GLU A 414 -24.46 -14.38 6.28
CA GLU A 414 -24.64 -14.94 7.63
C GLU A 414 -25.11 -16.41 7.59
N ASN A 415 -25.87 -16.80 6.57
CA ASN A 415 -26.45 -18.15 6.48
C ASN A 415 -25.44 -19.22 6.04
N ARG A 416 -24.32 -18.81 5.43
CA ARG A 416 -23.33 -19.73 4.85
C ARG A 416 -22.16 -20.08 5.77
N GLY A 417 -22.09 -19.50 6.97
CA GLY A 417 -21.19 -19.90 8.07
C GLY A 417 -19.70 -20.07 7.71
N LYS A 418 -18.84 -19.20 8.24
CA LYS A 418 -17.36 -19.29 8.26
C LYS A 418 -16.60 -19.34 6.92
N CYS A 419 -17.25 -19.44 5.76
CA CYS A 419 -16.58 -19.19 4.48
C CYS A 419 -16.62 -17.68 4.20
N GLY A 420 -15.43 -17.05 4.14
CA GLY A 420 -15.20 -15.61 4.00
C GLY A 420 -15.93 -14.94 2.82
N GLY A 421 -15.87 -13.61 2.79
CA GLY A 421 -16.73 -12.79 1.94
C GLY A 421 -16.91 -13.27 0.49
N LEU A 422 -18.17 -13.25 0.02
CA LEU A 422 -18.57 -13.53 -1.37
C LEU A 422 -18.40 -12.27 -2.21
N ILE A 423 -17.94 -12.39 -3.46
CA ILE A 423 -17.88 -11.27 -4.41
C ILE A 423 -19.01 -11.39 -5.42
N GLU A 424 -19.76 -10.29 -5.58
CA GLU A 424 -20.80 -10.09 -6.58
C GLU A 424 -20.50 -8.87 -7.43
N ASN A 425 -21.01 -8.87 -8.67
CA ASN A 425 -20.85 -7.74 -9.57
C ASN A 425 -22.10 -7.42 -10.39
N MET A 426 -22.12 -6.20 -10.91
CA MET A 426 -23.02 -5.74 -11.96
C MET A 426 -22.20 -5.28 -13.17
N PRO A 427 -22.23 -6.02 -14.28
CA PRO A 427 -21.42 -5.70 -15.45
C PRO A 427 -22.05 -4.67 -16.38
N GLY A 428 -21.21 -4.05 -17.22
CA GLY A 428 -21.65 -3.20 -18.34
C GLY A 428 -22.17 -1.83 -17.92
N VAL A 429 -21.60 -1.29 -16.84
CA VAL A 429 -21.95 0.02 -16.28
C VAL A 429 -21.14 1.09 -16.99
N ASN A 430 -21.80 2.15 -17.43
CA ASN A 430 -21.16 3.39 -17.83
C ASN A 430 -20.78 4.20 -16.59
N LEU A 431 -19.56 4.02 -16.10
CA LEU A 431 -19.05 4.70 -14.90
C LEU A 431 -18.89 6.22 -15.08
N SER A 432 -19.01 6.76 -16.30
CA SER A 432 -19.03 8.22 -16.52
C SER A 432 -20.44 8.84 -16.44
N ASP A 433 -21.50 8.02 -16.44
CA ASP A 433 -22.88 8.44 -16.30
C ASP A 433 -23.43 8.09 -14.92
N ALA A 434 -23.61 9.11 -14.08
CA ALA A 434 -24.11 8.95 -12.72
C ALA A 434 -25.51 8.32 -12.66
N THR A 435 -26.35 8.47 -13.70
CA THR A 435 -27.69 7.88 -13.75
C THR A 435 -27.60 6.39 -14.06
N ASP A 436 -26.77 6.03 -15.03
CA ASP A 436 -26.55 4.63 -15.40
C ASP A 436 -25.90 3.85 -14.25
N PHE A 437 -24.89 4.46 -13.63
CA PHE A 437 -24.25 3.94 -12.41
C PHE A 437 -25.28 3.69 -11.30
N ARG A 438 -26.10 4.68 -10.93
CA ARG A 438 -27.14 4.52 -9.89
C ARG A 438 -28.14 3.41 -10.23
N THR A 439 -28.48 3.27 -11.51
CA THR A 439 -29.41 2.25 -11.99
C THR A 439 -28.83 0.85 -11.76
N HIS A 440 -27.61 0.61 -12.22
CA HIS A 440 -26.91 -0.67 -12.05
C HIS A 440 -26.61 -0.97 -10.58
N ARG A 441 -26.26 0.05 -9.79
CA ARG A 441 -26.12 -0.06 -8.33
C ARG A 441 -27.41 -0.56 -7.67
N ASN A 442 -28.56 0.03 -8.01
CA ASN A 442 -29.85 -0.39 -7.45
C ASN A 442 -30.24 -1.80 -7.91
N LEU A 443 -29.89 -2.20 -9.13
CA LEU A 443 -30.06 -3.58 -9.60
C LEU A 443 -29.22 -4.55 -8.80
N LEU A 444 -27.98 -4.19 -8.48
CA LEU A 444 -27.09 -5.00 -7.64
C LEU A 444 -27.67 -5.18 -6.23
N GLN A 445 -28.17 -4.11 -5.60
CA GLN A 445 -28.85 -4.22 -4.30
C GLN A 445 -30.04 -5.18 -4.33
N LYS A 446 -30.88 -5.09 -5.37
CA LYS A 446 -32.03 -5.98 -5.53
C LYS A 446 -31.60 -7.44 -5.70
N LYS A 447 -30.54 -7.67 -6.48
CA LYS A 447 -29.94 -9.01 -6.67
C LYS A 447 -29.44 -9.56 -5.33
N LEU A 448 -28.65 -8.78 -4.59
CA LEU A 448 -28.09 -9.17 -3.31
C LEU A 448 -29.19 -9.50 -2.28
N ALA A 449 -30.19 -8.63 -2.14
CA ALA A 449 -31.30 -8.84 -1.20
C ALA A 449 -32.13 -10.10 -1.54
N LYS A 450 -32.20 -10.48 -2.82
CA LYS A 450 -32.91 -11.67 -3.29
C LYS A 450 -32.09 -12.94 -3.08
N ASP A 451 -30.83 -12.91 -3.50
CA ASP A 451 -29.99 -14.11 -3.60
C ASP A 451 -29.27 -14.42 -2.27
N TYR A 452 -29.08 -13.41 -1.41
CA TYR A 452 -28.35 -13.48 -0.14
C TYR A 452 -29.10 -12.73 0.98
N PRO A 453 -30.22 -13.27 1.50
CA PRO A 453 -30.99 -12.59 2.56
C PRO A 453 -30.15 -12.44 3.84
N GLY A 454 -30.00 -11.20 4.33
CA GLY A 454 -29.16 -10.90 5.50
C GLY A 454 -27.69 -10.65 5.19
N TYR A 455 -27.34 -10.35 3.93
CA TYR A 455 -25.96 -10.03 3.57
C TYR A 455 -25.45 -8.74 4.22
N GLU A 456 -24.16 -8.71 4.57
CA GLU A 456 -23.43 -7.51 4.99
C GLU A 456 -22.44 -7.12 3.87
N ILE A 457 -22.41 -5.87 3.41
CA ILE A 457 -21.35 -5.44 2.47
C ILE A 457 -20.06 -5.20 3.28
N ILE A 458 -19.05 -6.03 3.05
CA ILE A 458 -17.74 -5.92 3.71
C ILE A 458 -16.86 -4.92 2.96
N TYR A 459 -16.85 -5.01 1.61
CA TYR A 459 -16.09 -4.10 0.76
C TYR A 459 -16.87 -3.75 -0.50
N GLN A 460 -16.65 -2.53 -0.98
CA GLN A 460 -17.13 -2.08 -2.27
C GLN A 460 -15.93 -1.55 -3.06
N TYR A 461 -15.73 -2.10 -4.26
CA TYR A 461 -14.59 -1.79 -5.13
C TYR A 461 -14.94 -0.67 -6.11
N ASP A 462 -15.77 0.26 -5.66
CA ASP A 462 -16.05 1.57 -6.23
C ASP A 462 -16.37 2.46 -5.03
N GLN A 463 -15.33 2.83 -4.27
CA GLN A 463 -15.46 3.52 -2.98
C GLN A 463 -16.06 4.94 -3.07
N ILE A 464 -16.46 5.37 -4.26
CA ILE A 464 -16.95 6.71 -4.58
C ILE A 464 -18.44 6.82 -4.24
N ASP A 465 -19.25 5.86 -4.69
CA ASP A 465 -20.71 5.90 -4.54
C ASP A 465 -21.20 4.65 -3.81
N ARG A 466 -20.94 4.61 -2.50
CA ARG A 466 -21.27 3.45 -1.67
C ARG A 466 -22.75 3.07 -1.77
N LEU A 467 -23.01 1.77 -1.87
CA LEU A 467 -24.34 1.17 -1.88
C LEU A 467 -25.11 1.49 -0.59
N ASN A 468 -24.41 1.59 0.53
CA ASN A 468 -25.00 2.02 1.79
C ASN A 468 -24.68 3.50 2.05
N ALA A 469 -25.62 4.39 1.77
CA ALA A 469 -25.67 5.67 2.45
C ALA A 469 -26.18 5.41 3.88
N ILE A 470 -25.29 4.97 4.78
CA ILE A 470 -25.62 4.98 6.20
C ILE A 470 -25.70 6.45 6.60
N GLN A 471 -26.90 6.91 6.94
CA GLN A 471 -27.09 8.10 7.78
C GLN A 471 -26.41 7.84 9.13
N SER A 472 -25.13 8.18 9.24
CA SER A 472 -24.51 8.49 10.52
C SER A 472 -23.21 9.25 10.25
N ASP A 473 -23.07 10.42 10.86
CA ASP A 473 -21.86 11.25 10.93
C ASP A 473 -20.71 10.57 11.72
N THR A 474 -20.49 9.26 11.54
CA THR A 474 -19.61 8.43 12.39
C THR A 474 -18.67 7.50 11.63
N LEU A 475 -18.41 7.74 10.34
CA LEU A 475 -17.59 6.86 9.49
C LEU A 475 -16.50 7.59 8.70
N SER A 476 -15.97 8.69 9.23
CA SER A 476 -14.64 9.26 8.88
C SER A 476 -13.51 8.44 9.49
N THR A 477 -13.59 7.10 9.42
CA THR A 477 -12.57 6.22 9.95
C THR A 477 -12.79 4.85 9.31
N LEU A 478 -12.32 4.69 8.06
CA LEU A 478 -12.01 3.33 7.62
C LEU A 478 -10.83 2.86 8.44
N LYS A 479 -11.15 2.17 9.54
CA LYS A 479 -10.31 1.15 10.15
C LYS A 479 -9.99 0.13 9.06
N ILE A 480 -8.86 0.34 8.40
CA ILE A 480 -8.07 -0.75 7.85
C ILE A 480 -6.89 -0.82 8.77
N VAL A 481 -6.97 -1.81 9.66
CA VAL A 481 -6.00 -2.40 10.57
C VAL A 481 -6.84 -2.93 11.74
N MET A 482 -6.83 -4.26 11.88
CA MET A 482 -7.10 -5.03 13.11
C MET A 482 -8.53 -5.37 13.55
N ASN A 483 -8.78 -6.69 13.52
CA ASN A 483 -9.38 -7.54 14.55
C ASN A 483 -10.61 -7.02 15.31
N LEU A 484 -11.80 -7.42 14.86
CA LEU A 484 -13.10 -7.21 15.54
C LEU A 484 -13.48 -8.38 16.48
N ALA A 485 -12.50 -9.12 17.01
CA ALA A 485 -12.76 -10.17 18.00
C ALA A 485 -12.84 -9.66 19.45
N GLU A 486 -12.39 -8.44 19.73
CA GLU A 486 -12.21 -7.95 21.12
C GLU A 486 -13.26 -6.91 21.58
N ILE A 487 -14.25 -6.56 20.76
CA ILE A 487 -15.37 -5.68 21.17
C ILE A 487 -16.63 -6.52 21.43
N ASN A 488 -16.51 -7.53 22.28
CA ASN A 488 -17.68 -8.22 22.85
C ASN A 488 -17.58 -8.51 24.35
N ASP A 489 -16.45 -8.21 25.01
CA ASP A 489 -16.28 -8.47 26.45
C ASP A 489 -16.38 -7.23 27.36
N LEU A 490 -16.85 -6.09 26.85
CA LEU A 490 -17.17 -4.92 27.69
C LEU A 490 -18.55 -4.34 27.34
N LEU A 491 -19.57 -5.13 27.68
CA LEU A 491 -20.72 -4.62 28.45
C LEU A 491 -20.32 -4.50 29.92
#